data_AF-A0A1F9LF69-F1
#
_entry.id   AF-A0A1F9LF69-F1
#
_cell.length_a   1.000
_cell.length_b   1.000
_cell.length_c   1.000
_cell.angle_alpha   90.00
_cell.angle_beta   90.00
_cell.angle_gamma   90.00
#
_symmetry.space_group_name_H-M   'P 1'
#
loop_
_entity.id
_entity.type
_entity.pdbx_description
1 polymer ?
#
loop_
_entity_poly.entity_id
_entity_poly.type
_entity_poly.pdbx_seq_one_letter_code
_entity_poly.pdbx_strand_id
1 'polypeptide(L)'
;MKKSVLILIAVFITASVMMFTAGAEEKKALTGKAAFVASKCTVCHKIERICGKVDEKNADQWAVTVKRMASKGTGISEPDQKQIVDFLSSPAERTALCPD
;
A
#
# COMPACT_ATOMS: atom_id res chain seq x y z
N MET A 1 5.88 -42.35 -34.57
CA MET A 1 6.37 -40.97 -34.78
C MET A 1 5.28 -39.92 -34.61
N LYS A 2 4.20 -39.93 -35.41
CA LYS A 2 3.11 -38.91 -35.35
C LYS A 2 2.38 -38.85 -33.99
N LYS A 3 2.17 -40.00 -33.34
CA LYS A 3 1.55 -40.11 -32.00
C LYS A 3 2.48 -39.62 -30.87
N SER A 4 3.79 -39.87 -31.00
CA SER A 4 4.83 -39.45 -30.05
C SER A 4 5.06 -37.93 -30.10
N VAL A 5 4.95 -37.32 -31.30
CA VAL A 5 5.00 -35.86 -31.48
C VAL A 5 3.76 -35.18 -30.88
N LEU A 6 2.58 -35.79 -31.02
CA LEU A 6 1.34 -35.26 -30.40
C LEU A 6 1.38 -35.31 -28.87
N ILE A 7 1.99 -36.34 -28.28
CA ILE A 7 2.15 -36.44 -26.82
C ILE A 7 3.16 -35.40 -26.30
N LEU A 8 4.27 -35.17 -27.01
CA LEU A 8 5.27 -34.17 -26.62
C LEU A 8 4.74 -32.73 -26.72
N ILE A 9 3.92 -32.43 -27.75
CA ILE A 9 3.26 -31.12 -27.88
C ILE A 9 2.24 -30.92 -26.75
N ALA A 10 1.46 -31.95 -26.40
CA ALA A 10 0.50 -31.86 -25.30
C ALA A 10 1.17 -31.60 -23.94
N VAL A 11 2.34 -32.21 -23.68
CA VAL A 11 3.11 -31.99 -22.45
C VAL A 11 3.74 -30.59 -22.39
N PHE A 12 4.16 -30.05 -23.54
CA PHE A 12 4.68 -28.67 -23.60
C PHE A 12 3.59 -27.61 -23.38
N ILE A 13 2.38 -27.85 -23.90
CA ILE A 13 1.24 -26.93 -23.73
C ILE A 13 0.74 -26.94 -22.29
N THR A 14 0.70 -28.11 -21.61
CA THR A 14 0.29 -28.17 -20.20
C THR A 14 1.30 -27.51 -19.27
N ALA A 15 2.60 -27.64 -19.52
CA ALA A 15 3.64 -26.98 -18.73
C ALA A 15 3.61 -25.44 -18.87
N SER A 16 3.19 -24.92 -20.03
CA SER A 16 3.16 -23.48 -20.30
C SER A 16 2.04 -22.74 -19.55
N VAL A 17 0.91 -23.42 -19.27
CA VAL A 17 -0.24 -22.82 -18.58
C VAL A 17 -0.01 -22.64 -17.08
N MET A 18 0.87 -23.45 -16.47
CA MET A 18 1.15 -23.38 -15.02
C MET A 18 2.00 -22.17 -14.61
N MET A 19 2.64 -21.47 -15.56
CA MET A 19 3.55 -20.36 -15.25
C MET A 19 2.87 -18.97 -15.18
N PHE A 20 1.55 -18.88 -15.39
CA PHE A 20 0.86 -17.58 -15.49
C PHE A 20 0.13 -17.12 -14.22
N THR A 21 0.21 -17.85 -13.09
CA THR A 21 -0.55 -17.51 -11.87
C THR A 21 0.29 -16.89 -10.74
N ALA A 22 1.60 -16.68 -10.92
CA ALA A 22 2.50 -16.20 -9.86
C ALA A 22 2.65 -14.66 -9.77
N GLY A 23 1.60 -13.87 -10.01
CA GLY A 23 1.76 -12.41 -10.08
C GLY A 23 0.54 -11.54 -9.74
N ALA A 24 -0.56 -12.11 -9.25
CA ALA A 24 -1.62 -11.29 -8.67
C ALA A 24 -1.37 -11.15 -7.16
N GLU A 25 -0.56 -10.16 -6.77
CA GLU A 25 -0.55 -9.72 -5.37
C GLU A 25 -1.96 -9.23 -5.04
N GLU A 26 -2.66 -9.99 -4.22
CA GLU A 26 -3.96 -9.61 -3.68
C GLU A 26 -3.72 -8.43 -2.74
N LYS A 27 -3.89 -7.20 -3.23
CA LYS A 27 -3.79 -6.00 -2.40
C LYS A 27 -4.85 -6.10 -1.30
N LYS A 28 -4.43 -6.51 -0.10
CA LYS A 28 -5.26 -6.53 1.10
C LYS A 28 -5.95 -5.17 1.23
N ALA A 29 -7.28 -5.18 1.26
CA ALA A 29 -8.04 -3.96 1.43
C ALA A 29 -7.68 -3.30 2.78
N LEU A 30 -7.36 -2.01 2.75
CA LEU A 30 -7.13 -1.23 3.96
C LEU A 30 -8.44 -1.12 4.75
N THR A 31 -8.35 -1.22 6.07
CA THR A 31 -9.48 -1.05 7.00
C THR A 31 -9.08 -0.18 8.18
N GLY A 32 -10.07 0.27 8.98
CA GLY A 32 -9.84 1.00 10.22
C GLY A 32 -9.00 2.28 10.06
N LYS A 33 -8.04 2.49 10.97
CA LYS A 33 -7.17 3.68 10.98
C LYS A 33 -6.34 3.81 9.70
N ALA A 34 -5.86 2.70 9.14
CA ALA A 34 -5.09 2.72 7.89
C ALA A 34 -5.95 3.22 6.71
N ALA A 35 -7.19 2.73 6.59
CA ALA A 35 -8.12 3.23 5.57
C ALA A 35 -8.45 4.72 5.76
N PHE A 36 -8.65 5.16 7.01
CA PHE A 36 -8.85 6.57 7.33
C PHE A 36 -7.67 7.44 6.89
N VAL A 37 -6.44 7.10 7.28
CA VAL A 37 -5.25 7.86 6.88
C VAL A 37 -5.07 7.85 5.36
N ALA A 38 -5.25 6.69 4.71
CA ALA A 38 -5.23 6.59 3.26
C ALA A 38 -6.24 7.55 2.62
N SER A 39 -7.50 7.53 3.04
CA SER A 39 -8.56 8.39 2.49
C SER A 39 -8.28 9.89 2.61
N LYS A 40 -7.50 10.33 3.60
CA LYS A 40 -7.12 11.73 3.79
C LYS A 40 -5.89 12.10 2.97
N CYS A 41 -4.92 11.19 2.84
CA CYS A 41 -3.62 11.49 2.28
C CYS A 41 -3.46 11.08 0.81
N THR A 42 -4.31 10.19 0.28
CA THR A 42 -4.24 9.74 -1.12
C THR A 42 -5.09 10.54 -2.09
N VAL A 43 -5.80 11.57 -1.60
CA VAL A 43 -6.61 12.48 -2.42
C VAL A 43 -5.76 13.24 -3.45
N CYS A 44 -4.50 13.55 -3.12
CA CYS A 44 -3.64 14.36 -3.97
C CYS A 44 -2.38 13.64 -4.48
N HIS A 45 -1.87 12.65 -3.75
CA HIS A 45 -0.66 11.93 -4.13
C HIS A 45 -0.72 10.48 -3.67
N LYS A 46 0.04 9.60 -4.32
CA LYS A 46 -0.01 8.17 -4.02
C LYS A 46 0.57 7.83 -2.63
N ILE A 47 0.21 6.66 -2.11
CA ILE A 47 0.53 6.21 -0.75
C ILE A 47 2.03 6.02 -0.52
N GLU A 48 2.80 5.72 -1.57
CA GLU A 48 4.25 5.47 -1.52
C GLU A 48 5.02 6.70 -1.00
N ARG A 49 4.48 7.92 -1.19
CA ARG A 49 5.08 9.14 -0.64
C ARG A 49 5.05 9.17 0.90
N ILE A 50 4.04 8.54 1.49
CA ILE A 50 3.90 8.39 2.94
C ILE A 50 4.82 7.25 3.41
N CYS A 51 4.73 6.08 2.77
CA CYS A 51 5.49 4.90 3.16
C CYS A 51 7.00 5.10 3.03
N GLY A 52 7.48 5.84 2.03
CA GLY A 52 8.89 6.23 1.93
C GLY A 52 9.38 7.24 2.99
N LYS A 53 8.57 7.54 4.01
CA LYS A 53 8.91 8.45 5.11
C LYS A 53 8.56 7.92 6.50
N VAL A 54 7.89 6.76 6.61
CA VAL A 54 7.41 6.20 7.89
C VAL A 54 8.53 5.87 8.87
N ASP A 55 9.71 5.52 8.37
CA ASP A 55 10.87 5.20 9.21
C ASP A 55 11.85 6.37 9.37
N GLU A 56 11.61 7.49 8.69
CA GLU A 56 12.46 8.69 8.73
C GLU A 56 11.92 9.77 9.69
N LYS A 57 10.68 9.63 10.16
CA LYS A 57 9.95 10.72 10.84
C LYS A 57 9.43 10.32 12.21
N ASN A 58 9.73 11.15 13.20
CA ASN A 58 9.08 11.11 14.51
C ASN A 58 7.74 11.88 14.53
N ALA A 59 7.04 11.87 15.67
CA ALA A 59 5.73 12.51 15.82
C ALA A 59 5.73 14.01 15.48
N ASP A 60 6.72 14.78 15.94
CA ASP A 60 6.81 16.22 15.67
C ASP A 60 7.03 16.51 14.18
N GLN A 61 7.89 15.73 13.54
CA GLN A 61 8.14 15.83 12.09
C GLN A 61 6.92 15.43 11.27
N TRP A 62 6.12 14.48 11.75
CA TRP A 62 4.81 14.15 11.18
C TRP A 62 3.82 15.28 11.39
N ALA A 63 3.74 15.89 12.56
CA ALA A 63 2.85 17.00 12.85
C ALA A 63 3.09 18.19 11.90
N VAL A 64 4.36 18.56 11.67
CA VAL A 64 4.72 19.59 10.68
C VAL A 64 4.25 19.20 9.27
N THR A 65 4.44 17.93 8.90
CA THR A 65 4.06 17.44 7.57
C THR A 65 2.55 17.47 7.38
N VAL A 66 1.79 16.95 8.35
CA VAL A 66 0.33 16.87 8.34
C VAL A 66 -0.29 18.27 8.36
N LYS A 67 0.20 19.18 9.21
CA LYS A 67 -0.25 20.58 9.25
C LYS A 67 -0.03 21.28 7.90
N ARG A 68 1.13 21.06 7.28
CA ARG A 68 1.43 21.60 5.94
C ARG A 68 0.54 21.01 4.84
N MET A 69 0.09 19.75 4.96
CA MET A 69 -0.86 19.17 4.00
C MET A 69 -2.28 19.67 4.24
N ALA A 70 -2.70 19.78 5.50
CA ALA A 70 -3.99 20.37 5.89
C ALA A 70 -4.17 21.78 5.31
N SER A 71 -3.13 22.62 5.36
CA SER A 71 -3.16 23.98 4.81
C SER A 71 -3.28 24.06 3.28
N LYS A 72 -3.12 22.94 2.56
CA LYS A 72 -3.18 22.90 1.07
C LYS A 72 -4.56 22.51 0.54
N GLY A 73 -5.58 22.43 1.38
CA GLY A 73 -6.96 22.20 0.95
C GLY A 73 -7.46 20.76 1.13
N THR A 74 -6.79 19.97 1.96
CA THR A 74 -7.31 18.67 2.39
C THR A 74 -8.20 18.91 3.60
N GLY A 75 -9.44 18.40 3.61
CA GLY A 75 -10.37 18.45 4.76
C GLY A 75 -9.87 17.61 5.96
N ILE A 76 -8.68 17.94 6.47
CA ILE A 76 -8.03 17.38 7.64
C ILE A 76 -8.22 18.40 8.77
N SER A 77 -9.24 18.15 9.59
CA SER A 77 -9.53 18.95 10.80
C SER A 77 -8.41 18.82 11.83
N GLU A 78 -8.30 19.75 12.78
CA GLU A 78 -7.29 19.62 13.86
C GLU A 78 -7.37 18.28 14.63
N PRO A 79 -8.55 17.75 14.99
CA PRO A 79 -8.66 16.39 15.54
C PRO A 79 -8.11 15.31 14.61
N ASP A 80 -8.42 15.38 13.31
CA ASP A 80 -7.90 14.43 12.32
C ASP A 80 -6.37 14.51 12.25
N GLN A 81 -5.78 15.72 12.33
CA GLN A 81 -4.33 15.89 12.31
C GLN A 81 -3.68 15.11 13.45
N LYS A 82 -4.21 15.23 14.67
CA LYS A 82 -3.68 14.50 15.82
C LYS A 82 -3.76 12.99 15.59
N GLN A 83 -4.93 12.49 15.17
CA GLN A 83 -5.12 11.06 14.92
C GLN A 83 -4.17 10.52 13.82
N ILE A 84 -3.92 11.29 12.76
CA ILE A 84 -2.99 10.92 11.69
C ILE A 84 -1.55 10.89 12.23
N VAL A 85 -1.15 11.88 13.03
CA VAL A 85 0.20 11.93 13.62
C VAL A 85 0.44 10.77 14.57
N ASP A 86 -0.51 10.47 15.45
CA ASP A 86 -0.42 9.34 16.38
C ASP A 86 -0.27 8.01 15.60
N PHE A 87 -1.05 7.83 14.53
CA PHE A 87 -0.98 6.64 13.68
C PHE A 87 0.37 6.51 12.96
N LEU A 88 0.83 7.56 12.27
CA LEU A 88 2.05 7.52 11.46
C LEU A 88 3.34 7.40 12.30
N SER A 89 3.30 7.92 13.54
CA SER A 89 4.43 7.81 14.47
C SER A 89 4.50 6.47 15.20
N SER A 90 3.43 5.66 15.18
CA SER A 90 3.40 4.33 15.78
C SER A 90 3.84 3.25 14.78
N PRO A 91 4.98 2.56 15.00
CA PRO A 91 5.42 1.47 14.13
C PRO A 91 4.37 0.36 14.02
N ALA A 92 3.79 -0.05 15.16
CA ALA A 92 2.82 -1.13 15.20
C ALA A 92 1.52 -0.80 14.42
N GLU A 93 1.09 0.46 14.43
CA GLU A 93 -0.12 0.85 13.70
C GLU A 93 0.15 1.09 12.22
N ARG A 94 1.28 1.76 11.88
CA ARG A 94 1.56 2.17 10.51
C ARG A 94 1.87 1.01 9.57
N THR A 95 2.31 -0.15 10.07
CA THR A 95 2.50 -1.37 9.24
C THR A 95 1.21 -1.80 8.54
N ALA A 96 0.04 -1.46 9.11
CA ALA A 96 -1.25 -1.71 8.46
C ALA A 96 -1.48 -0.85 7.20
N LEU A 97 -0.77 0.29 7.07
CA LEU A 97 -0.81 1.18 5.91
C LEU A 97 0.41 0.97 4.99
N CYS A 98 1.58 0.76 5.58
CA CYS A 98 2.87 0.63 4.93
C CYS A 98 3.55 -0.64 5.44
N PRO A 99 3.21 -1.81 4.88
CA PRO A 99 3.91 -3.05 5.21
C PRO A 99 5.38 -2.99 4.77
N ASP A 100 6.22 -3.77 5.45
CA ASP A 100 7.67 -3.88 5.19
C ASP A 100 7.99 -4.41 3.77
#